data_AF-A0A8J8BYN4-F1
#
_entry.id   AF-A0A8J8BYN4-F1
#
_cell.length_a   1.000
_cell.length_b   1.000
_cell.length_c   1.000
_cell.angle_alpha   90.00
_cell.angle_beta   90.00
_cell.angle_gamma   90.00
#
_symmetry.space_group_name_H-M   'P 1'
#
loop_
_entity.id
_entity.type
_entity.pdbx_description
1 polymer ?
#
loop_
_entity_poly.entity_id
_entity_poly.type
_entity_poly.pdbx_seq_one_letter_code
_entity_poly.pdbx_strand_id
1 'polypeptide(L)'
;MKTFKKEELARYNGKNGAPAYVAYKGKIYDVSSSFLWQNGNHQVLHTAGEDLTASLERAPHGVDLLERFPVVGILDDTCEG
;
A
#
# COMPACT_ATOMS: atom_id res chain seq x y z
N MET A 1 9.79 -2.98 13.43
CA MET A 1 8.80 -2.88 12.32
C MET A 1 7.44 -3.22 12.85
N LYS A 2 6.40 -2.49 12.46
CA LYS A 2 5.02 -2.81 12.85
C LYS A 2 4.47 -3.90 11.92
N THR A 3 3.73 -4.83 12.49
CA THR A 3 2.99 -5.85 11.75
C THR A 3 1.55 -5.36 11.57
N PHE A 4 1.00 -5.49 10.37
CA PHE A 4 -0.36 -5.08 10.05
C PHE A 4 -1.13 -6.28 9.51
N LYS A 5 -2.38 -6.45 9.93
CA LYS A 5 -3.32 -7.35 9.24
C LYS A 5 -3.94 -6.64 8.03
N LYS A 6 -4.55 -7.39 7.10
CA LYS A 6 -5.25 -6.82 5.94
C LYS A 6 -6.34 -5.83 6.35
N GLU A 7 -7.10 -6.12 7.40
CA GLU A 7 -8.16 -5.25 7.89
C GLU A 7 -7.61 -3.97 8.54
N GLU A 8 -6.41 -4.06 9.12
CA GLU A 8 -5.71 -2.90 9.68
C GLU A 8 -5.16 -2.03 8.55
N LEU A 9 -4.53 -2.64 7.53
CA LEU A 9 -4.01 -1.94 6.35
C LEU A 9 -5.12 -1.15 5.64
N ALA A 10 -6.32 -1.71 5.51
CA ALA A 10 -7.48 -1.06 4.88
C ALA A 10 -7.88 0.28 5.51
N ARG A 11 -7.46 0.56 6.75
CA ARG A 11 -7.70 1.85 7.43
C ARG A 11 -6.74 2.94 6.96
N TYR A 12 -5.60 2.57 6.40
CA TYR A 12 -4.58 3.48 5.88
C TYR A 12 -4.79 3.72 4.39
N ASN A 13 -5.99 4.20 4.07
CA ASN A 13 -6.47 4.35 2.70
C ASN A 13 -6.34 5.77 2.14
N GLY A 14 -5.59 6.66 2.79
CA GLY A 14 -5.38 8.04 2.32
C GLY A 14 -6.61 8.96 2.42
N LYS A 15 -7.76 8.49 2.93
CA LYS A 15 -9.01 9.27 3.01
C LYS A 15 -9.22 9.83 4.42
N ASN A 16 -9.99 10.91 4.50
CA ASN A 16 -10.37 11.55 5.77
C ASN A 16 -9.17 11.90 6.68
N GLY A 17 -8.03 12.26 6.07
CA GLY A 17 -6.80 12.58 6.80
C GLY A 17 -5.98 11.37 7.26
N ALA A 18 -6.39 10.15 6.92
CA ALA A 18 -5.59 8.95 7.17
C ALA A 18 -4.37 8.90 6.22
N PRO A 19 -3.25 8.29 6.64
CA PRO A 19 -2.13 8.00 5.74
C PRO A 19 -2.55 7.06 4.60
N ALA A 20 -1.85 7.11 3.48
CA ALA A 20 -2.01 6.19 2.36
C ALA A 20 -0.89 5.15 2.38
N TYR A 21 -1.20 3.91 2.75
CA TYR A 21 -0.26 2.80 2.78
C TYR A 21 -0.58 1.76 1.72
N VAL A 22 0.43 1.04 1.25
CA VAL A 22 0.28 0.00 0.24
C VAL A 22 1.14 -1.19 0.60
N ALA A 23 0.61 -2.40 0.49
CA ALA A 23 1.41 -3.61 0.63
C ALA A 23 1.95 -4.11 -0.72
N TYR A 24 3.20 -4.55 -0.71
CA TYR A 24 3.86 -5.24 -1.82
C TYR A 24 4.84 -6.27 -1.27
N LYS A 25 4.66 -7.54 -1.67
CA LYS A 25 5.47 -8.69 -1.24
C LYS A 25 5.68 -8.73 0.28
N GLY A 26 4.61 -8.50 1.04
CA GLY A 26 4.63 -8.53 2.50
C GLY A 26 5.23 -7.29 3.17
N LYS A 27 5.70 -6.27 2.43
CA LYS A 27 6.16 -4.99 2.98
C LYS A 27 5.11 -3.92 2.81
N ILE A 28 4.99 -3.01 3.78
CA ILE A 28 4.04 -1.88 3.74
C ILE A 28 4.82 -0.60 3.52
N TYR A 29 4.48 0.09 2.44
CA TYR A 29 5.08 1.33 1.99
C TYR A 29 4.14 2.51 2.28
N ASP A 30 4.70 3.60 2.80
CA ASP A 30 3.96 4.84 3.00
C ASP A 30 4.07 5.74 1.76
N VAL A 31 2.99 5.81 0.99
CA VAL A 31 2.88 6.60 -0.24
C VAL A 31 2.17 7.93 -0.03
N SER A 32 1.94 8.34 1.24
CA SER A 32 1.18 9.55 1.58
C SER A 32 1.80 10.84 1.02
N SER A 33 3.11 10.86 0.78
CA SER A 33 3.81 12.01 0.19
C SER A 33 3.69 12.09 -1.34
N SER A 34 3.14 11.07 -1.99
CA SER A 34 3.01 11.01 -3.44
C SER A 34 1.76 11.72 -3.92
N PHE A 35 1.93 12.68 -4.83
CA PHE A 35 0.81 13.33 -5.52
C PHE A 35 -0.07 12.32 -6.29
N LEU A 36 0.52 11.23 -6.79
CA LEU A 36 -0.19 10.18 -7.52
C LEU A 36 -1.06 9.29 -6.63
N TRP A 37 -0.98 9.43 -5.30
CA TRP A 37 -1.77 8.70 -4.31
C TRP A 37 -2.65 9.64 -3.48
N GLN A 38 -2.88 10.87 -3.95
CA GLN A 38 -3.69 11.84 -3.23
C GLN A 38 -5.10 11.29 -2.97
N ASN A 39 -5.58 11.44 -1.73
CA ASN A 39 -6.84 10.85 -1.25
C ASN A 39 -6.90 9.32 -1.40
N GLY A 40 -5.74 8.67 -1.48
CA GLY A 40 -5.58 7.22 -1.60
C GLY A 40 -6.05 6.63 -2.91
N ASN A 41 -6.20 7.43 -3.96
CA ASN A 41 -6.55 6.93 -5.29
C ASN A 41 -5.33 6.99 -6.21
N HIS A 42 -5.10 5.92 -6.96
CA HIS A 42 -4.06 5.86 -7.97
C HIS A 42 -4.65 5.45 -9.33
N GLN A 43 -4.61 6.38 -10.29
CA GLN A 43 -5.02 6.18 -11.69
C GLN A 43 -6.41 5.53 -11.87
N VAL A 44 -7.37 5.82 -10.96
CA VAL A 44 -8.74 5.27 -10.92
C VAL A 44 -8.84 3.78 -10.58
N LEU A 45 -7.81 2.99 -10.87
CA LEU A 45 -7.82 1.53 -10.77
C LEU A 45 -7.43 0.99 -9.40
N HIS A 46 -6.67 1.76 -8.62
CA HIS A 46 -6.09 1.27 -7.38
C HIS A 46 -6.34 2.21 -6.21
N THR A 47 -6.51 1.61 -5.04
CA THR A 47 -6.71 2.30 -3.79
C THR A 47 -5.62 1.97 -2.78
N ALA A 48 -5.26 2.95 -1.96
CA ALA A 48 -4.41 2.71 -0.80
C ALA A 48 -5.17 1.90 0.24
N GLY A 49 -4.44 1.24 1.13
CA GLY A 49 -4.96 0.32 2.15
C GLY A 49 -5.08 -1.12 1.66
N GLU A 50 -4.44 -1.48 0.54
CA GLU A 50 -4.55 -2.80 -0.08
C GLU A 50 -3.19 -3.42 -0.36
N ASP A 51 -3.18 -4.74 -0.54
CA ASP A 51 -2.04 -5.46 -1.13
C ASP A 51 -2.11 -5.37 -2.65
N LEU A 52 -1.15 -4.65 -3.23
CA LEU A 52 -1.06 -4.43 -4.66
C LEU A 52 0.03 -5.29 -5.31
N THR A 53 0.50 -6.35 -4.65
CA THR A 53 1.50 -7.27 -5.20
C THR A 53 1.09 -7.77 -6.59
N ALA A 54 -0.12 -8.31 -6.73
CA ALA A 54 -0.63 -8.79 -8.01
C ALA A 54 -0.92 -7.66 -9.02
N SER A 55 -1.31 -6.48 -8.53
CA SER A 55 -1.59 -5.31 -9.37
C SER A 55 -0.33 -4.73 -9.98
N LEU A 56 0.78 -4.68 -9.23
CA LEU A 56 2.07 -4.20 -9.72
C LEU A 56 2.65 -5.07 -10.84
N GLU A 57 2.35 -6.37 -10.88
CA GLU A 57 2.78 -7.25 -11.98
C GLU A 57 2.17 -6.86 -13.34
N ARG A 58 1.05 -6.13 -13.33
CA ARG A 58 0.33 -5.67 -14.52
C ARG A 58 0.50 -4.17 -14.76
N ALA A 59 1.27 -3.48 -13.93
CA ALA A 59 1.48 -2.06 -14.05
C ALA A 59 2.43 -1.73 -15.22
N PRO A 60 2.26 -0.55 -15.85
CA PRO A 60 3.18 -0.09 -16.91
C PRO A 60 4.55 0.36 -16.37
N HIS A 61 4.82 0.19 -15.08
CA HIS A 61 6.04 0.59 -14.39
C HIS A 61 6.53 -0.51 -13.43
N GLY A 62 7.83 -0.47 -13.11
CA GLY A 62 8.45 -1.39 -12.15
C GLY A 62 8.20 -1.02 -10.68
N VAL A 63 8.68 -1.90 -9.80
CA VAL A 63 8.65 -1.73 -8.34
C VAL A 63 9.58 -0.61 -7.86
N ASP A 64 10.56 -0.19 -8.68
CA ASP A 64 11.55 0.83 -8.32
C ASP A 64 10.93 2.15 -7.86
N LEU A 65 9.73 2.48 -8.34
CA LEU A 65 9.00 3.67 -7.88
C LEU A 65 8.43 3.49 -6.48
N LEU A 66 7.99 2.28 -6.13
CA LEU A 66 7.48 1.94 -4.81
C LEU A 66 8.61 1.87 -3.78
N GLU A 67 9.78 1.35 -4.16
CA GLU A 67 10.94 1.24 -3.26
C GLU A 67 11.56 2.59 -2.85
N ARG A 68 11.16 3.69 -3.50
CA ARG A 68 11.52 5.06 -3.09
C ARG A 68 10.76 5.52 -1.84
N PHE A 69 9.66 4.85 -1.50
CA PHE A 69 8.84 5.19 -0.34
C PHE A 69 9.33 4.46 0.92
N PRO A 70 9.19 5.08 2.10
CA PRO A 70 9.62 4.47 3.34
C PRO A 70 8.76 3.24 3.68
N VAL A 71 9.42 2.17 4.13
CA VAL A 71 8.76 0.96 4.64
C VAL A 71 8.39 1.19 6.10
N VAL A 72 7.09 1.16 6.39
CA VAL A 72 6.55 1.41 7.75
C VAL A 72 6.21 0.12 8.49
N GLY A 73 6.15 -1.01 7.79
CA GLY A 73 5.88 -2.30 8.40
C GLY A 73 5.83 -3.46 7.45
N ILE A 74 5.27 -4.56 7.94
CA ILE A 74 5.05 -5.80 7.19
C ILE A 74 3.58 -6.21 7.26
N LEU A 75 3.09 -6.78 6.17
CA LEU A 75 1.75 -7.34 6.10
C LEU A 75 1.80 -8.78 6.62
N ASP A 76 0.98 -9.06 7.63
CA ASP A 76 0.76 -10.39 8.15
C ASP A 76 -0.27 -11.09 7.26
N ASP A 77 0.22 -11.98 6.41
CA ASP A 77 -0.61 -12.82 5.54
C ASP A 77 -0.86 -14.20 6.16
N THR A 78 -0.70 -14.33 7.49
CA THR A 78 -1.15 -15.54 8.19
C THR A 78 -2.67 -15.59 8.10
N CYS A 79 -3.16 -16.25 7.04
CA CYS A 79 -4.45 -16.92 7.07
C CYS A 79 -4.44 -17.83 8.31
N GLU A 80 -5.11 -17.42 9.38
CA GLU A 80 -5.59 -18.40 10.34
C GLU A 80 -6.60 -19.27 9.56
N GLY A 81 -6.16 -20.47 9.21
CA GLY A 81 -6.88 -21.44 8.38
C GLY A 81 -8.04 -22.13 9.08
#